data_AF-A0A2T1G863-F1
#
_entry.id   AF-A0A2T1G863-F1
#
_cell.length_a   1.000
_cell.length_b   1.000
_cell.length_c   1.000
_cell.angle_alpha   90.00
_cell.angle_beta   90.00
_cell.angle_gamma   90.00
#
_symmetry.space_group_name_H-M   'P 1'
#
loop_
_entity.id
_entity.type
_entity.pdbx_description
1 polymer ?
#
loop_
_entity_poly.entity_id
_entity_poly.type
_entity_poly.pdbx_seq_one_letter_code
_entity_poly.pdbx_strand_id
1 'polypeptide(L)'
;MIFLDSLPKNTLRGKNSNCTIVEVLSPSTEAYDRGNKFRMYRRNPNLRDYILVDSNKMAIDLYRKDDSGNWYILNYEAGDSIDLKSVNLTFSIEQVYEDIEFAVDDSDRSQSL
;
A
#
# COMPACT_ATOMS: atom_id res chain seq x y z
N MET A 1 -10.29 -3.06 -7.19
CA MET A 1 -8.90 -3.46 -6.90
C MET A 1 -8.22 -3.74 -8.23
N ILE A 2 -7.30 -2.88 -8.68
CA ILE A 2 -6.63 -3.02 -9.99
C ILE A 2 -5.17 -3.36 -9.70
N PHE A 3 -4.81 -4.63 -9.84
CA PHE A 3 -3.42 -5.06 -9.88
C PHE A 3 -2.87 -4.71 -11.27
N LEU A 4 -1.91 -3.79 -11.36
CA LEU A 4 -1.34 -3.39 -12.66
C LEU A 4 -0.31 -4.37 -13.20
N ASP A 5 0.17 -5.34 -12.41
CA ASP A 5 1.14 -6.33 -12.90
C ASP A 5 0.48 -7.57 -13.54
N SER A 6 -0.84 -7.73 -13.41
CA SER A 6 -1.58 -8.89 -13.92
C SER A 6 -2.66 -8.57 -14.94
N LEU A 7 -2.87 -7.29 -15.31
CA LEU A 7 -3.86 -6.95 -16.32
C LEU A 7 -3.26 -6.87 -17.73
N PRO A 8 -3.92 -7.49 -18.74
CA PRO A 8 -3.52 -7.33 -20.13
C PRO A 8 -3.57 -5.84 -20.50
N LYS A 9 -2.69 -5.44 -21.42
CA LYS A 9 -2.47 -4.05 -21.88
C LYS A 9 -3.71 -3.30 -22.42
N ASN A 10 -4.91 -3.88 -22.35
CA ASN A 10 -6.14 -3.39 -22.95
C ASN A 10 -7.39 -3.43 -22.03
N THR A 11 -7.22 -3.32 -20.71
CA THR A 11 -8.38 -3.10 -19.81
C THR A 11 -8.93 -1.70 -20.02
N LEU A 12 -10.22 -1.62 -20.38
CA LEU A 12 -10.98 -0.41 -20.70
C LEU A 12 -10.81 0.68 -19.62
N ARG A 13 -9.96 1.67 -19.90
CA ARG A 13 -9.87 2.89 -19.11
C ARG A 13 -11.02 3.81 -19.48
N GLY A 14 -11.94 4.04 -18.54
CA GLY A 14 -12.67 5.30 -18.54
C GLY A 14 -11.64 6.43 -18.50
N LYS A 15 -11.75 7.39 -19.43
CA LYS A 15 -10.78 8.49 -19.61
C LYS A 15 -10.56 9.32 -18.33
N ASN A 16 -11.42 9.18 -17.32
CA ASN A 16 -11.45 9.93 -16.06
C ASN A 16 -11.49 9.05 -14.78
N SER A 17 -11.12 7.77 -14.84
CA SER A 17 -11.17 6.89 -13.67
C SER A 17 -9.96 7.08 -12.75
N ASN A 18 -10.20 7.39 -11.46
CA ASN A 18 -9.17 7.34 -10.42
C ASN A 18 -8.53 5.94 -10.41
N CYS A 19 -7.20 5.89 -10.34
CA CYS A 19 -6.42 4.67 -10.32
C CYS A 19 -5.79 4.50 -8.93
N THR A 20 -5.97 3.31 -8.35
CA THR A 20 -5.34 2.88 -7.11
C THR A 20 -4.57 1.60 -7.38
N ILE A 21 -3.32 1.54 -6.92
CA ILE A 21 -2.45 0.37 -7.00
C ILE A 21 -2.17 -0.09 -5.57
N VAL A 22 -2.19 -1.40 -5.35
CA VAL A 22 -1.83 -2.04 -4.09
C VAL A 22 -0.73 -3.05 -4.37
N GLU A 23 0.35 -2.99 -3.59
CA GLU A 23 1.49 -3.90 -3.65
C GLU A 23 1.70 -4.49 -2.27
N VAL A 24 1.89 -5.81 -2.18
CA VAL A 24 2.32 -6.47 -0.95
C VAL A 24 3.84 -6.60 -1.02
N LEU A 25 4.54 -5.99 -0.06
CA LEU A 25 5.99 -5.98 0.00
C LEU A 25 6.49 -7.36 0.40
N SER A 26 7.47 -7.88 -0.33
CA SER A 26 8.34 -8.95 0.16
C SER A 26 9.70 -8.37 0.56
N PRO A 27 10.44 -9.01 1.48
CA PRO A 27 11.79 -8.58 1.85
C PRO A 27 12.73 -8.39 0.65
N SER A 28 12.54 -9.19 -0.41
CA SER A 28 13.36 -9.17 -1.61
C SER A 28 13.09 -8.00 -2.57
N THR A 29 11.90 -7.39 -2.53
CA THR A 29 11.50 -6.34 -3.50
C THR A 29 11.15 -5.00 -2.87
N GLU A 30 11.09 -4.91 -1.53
CA GLU A 30 10.67 -3.71 -0.82
C GLU A 30 11.38 -2.43 -1.28
N ALA A 31 12.71 -2.44 -1.35
CA ALA A 31 13.48 -1.27 -1.78
C ALA A 31 13.16 -0.84 -3.22
N TYR A 32 12.83 -1.80 -4.09
CA TYR A 32 12.43 -1.55 -5.46
C TYR A 32 11.02 -0.96 -5.54
N ASP A 33 10.07 -1.54 -4.81
CA ASP A 33 8.65 -1.14 -4.78
C ASP A 33 8.49 0.29 -4.23
N ARG A 34 9.22 0.62 -3.16
CA ARG A 34 9.28 1.96 -2.55
C ARG A 34 9.99 2.98 -3.45
N GLY A 35 10.96 2.54 -4.23
CA GLY A 35 11.85 3.40 -5.00
C GLY A 35 11.48 3.51 -6.47
N ASN A 36 12.06 2.61 -7.29
CA ASN A 36 12.00 2.67 -8.74
C ASN A 36 10.58 2.46 -9.27
N LYS A 37 9.85 1.51 -8.70
CA LYS A 37 8.49 1.16 -9.16
C LYS A 37 7.51 2.31 -8.92
N PHE A 38 7.51 2.88 -7.72
CA PHE A 38 6.72 4.08 -7.43
C PHE A 38 7.07 5.25 -8.37
N ARG A 39 8.37 5.52 -8.63
CA ARG A 39 8.79 6.57 -9.58
C ARG A 39 8.25 6.36 -10.99
N MET A 40 8.10 5.11 -11.42
CA MET A 40 7.51 4.77 -12.71
C MET A 40 6.00 5.00 -12.68
N TYR A 41 5.29 4.45 -11.69
CA TYR A 41 3.83 4.54 -11.64
C TYR A 41 3.31 5.94 -11.39
N ARG A 42 3.98 6.78 -10.60
CA ARG A 42 3.55 8.15 -10.32
C ARG A 42 3.48 9.05 -11.56
N ARG A 43 4.04 8.61 -12.70
CA ARG A 43 3.93 9.27 -14.01
C ARG A 43 2.53 9.13 -14.63
N ASN A 44 1.74 8.15 -14.19
CA ASN A 44 0.35 8.01 -14.60
C ASN A 44 -0.48 9.16 -13.99
N PRO A 45 -1.07 10.05 -14.80
CA PRO A 45 -1.80 11.21 -14.28
C PRO A 45 -3.03 10.82 -13.45
N ASN A 46 -3.60 9.64 -13.71
CA ASN A 46 -4.80 9.13 -13.04
C ASN A 46 -4.49 8.39 -11.73
N LEU A 47 -3.23 8.11 -11.41
CA LEU A 47 -2.87 7.46 -10.15
C LEU A 47 -3.15 8.41 -8.99
N ARG A 48 -3.99 7.96 -8.05
CA ARG A 48 -4.38 8.71 -6.85
C ARG A 48 -3.77 8.12 -5.59
N ASP A 49 -3.85 6.80 -5.46
CA ASP A 49 -3.34 6.08 -4.30
C ASP A 49 -2.37 4.97 -4.75
N TYR A 50 -1.21 4.88 -4.12
CA TYR A 50 -0.25 3.79 -4.24
C TYR A 50 0.01 3.24 -2.84
N ILE A 51 -0.44 2.01 -2.60
CA ILE A 51 -0.51 1.40 -1.28
C ILE A 51 0.52 0.28 -1.22
N LEU A 52 1.38 0.32 -0.20
CA LEU A 52 2.33 -0.73 0.11
C LEU A 52 1.88 -1.41 1.41
N VAL A 53 1.67 -2.72 1.37
CA VAL A 53 1.28 -3.55 2.51
C VAL A 53 2.50 -4.38 2.91
N ASP A 54 2.99 -4.24 4.14
CA ASP A 54 4.14 -5.00 4.62
C ASP A 54 3.73 -6.44 4.96
N SER A 55 4.35 -7.45 4.35
CA SER A 55 4.03 -8.85 4.64
C SER A 55 4.64 -9.38 5.94
N ASN A 56 5.59 -8.67 6.54
CA ASN A 56 6.37 -9.14 7.69
C ASN A 56 5.94 -8.50 9.02
N LYS A 57 5.18 -7.40 8.95
CA LYS A 57 4.60 -6.72 10.11
C LYS A 57 3.31 -6.01 9.72
N MET A 58 2.45 -5.72 10.69
CA MET A 58 1.23 -4.95 10.48
C MET A 58 1.54 -3.47 10.21
N ALA A 59 1.88 -3.16 8.96
CA ALA A 59 2.20 -1.80 8.53
C ALA A 59 1.71 -1.55 7.09
N ILE A 60 1.14 -0.38 6.84
CA ILE A 60 0.72 0.03 5.49
C ILE A 60 1.19 1.46 5.21
N ASP A 61 1.80 1.63 4.04
CA ASP A 61 2.19 2.95 3.54
C ASP A 61 1.33 3.35 2.35
N LEU A 62 0.55 4.40 2.53
CA LEU A 62 -0.29 4.99 1.49
C LEU A 62 0.36 6.26 0.96
N TYR A 63 0.87 6.18 -0.26
CA TYR A 63 1.25 7.35 -1.05
C TYR A 63 0.01 7.90 -1.73
N ARG A 64 -0.38 9.12 -1.40
CA ARG A 64 -1.57 9.78 -1.95
C ARG A 64 -1.20 11.03 -2.73
N LYS A 65 -1.82 11.17 -3.90
CA LYS A 65 -1.72 12.36 -4.75
C LYS A 65 -2.90 13.29 -4.49
N ASP A 66 -2.62 14.50 -4.02
CA ASP A 66 -3.63 15.55 -3.83
C ASP A 66 -4.13 16.13 -5.18
N ASP A 67 -5.10 17.04 -5.09
CA ASP A 67 -5.66 17.72 -6.27
C ASP A 67 -4.68 18.70 -6.94
N SER A 68 -3.66 19.15 -6.21
CA SER A 68 -2.55 19.95 -6.75
C SER A 68 -1.48 19.09 -7.44
N GLY A 69 -1.60 17.77 -7.35
CA GLY A 69 -0.65 16.81 -7.92
C GLY A 69 0.55 16.48 -7.03
N ASN A 70 0.59 16.95 -5.79
CA ASN A 70 1.63 16.63 -4.82
C ASN A 70 1.39 15.27 -4.19
N TRP A 71 2.49 14.58 -3.88
CA TRP A 71 2.45 13.31 -3.19
C TRP A 71 2.80 13.49 -1.71
N TYR A 72 2.00 12.89 -0.83
CA TYR A 72 2.30 12.72 0.58
C TYR A 72 2.12 11.27 1.00
N ILE A 73 2.70 10.90 2.13
CA ILE A 73 2.62 9.55 2.69
C ILE A 73 1.80 9.58 3.97
N LEU A 74 0.93 8.60 4.12
CA LEU A 74 0.26 8.25 5.37
C LEU A 74 0.77 6.87 5.76
N ASN A 75 1.30 6.75 6.98
CA ASN A 75 1.79 5.49 7.54
C ASN A 75 0.73 4.99 8.53
N TYR A 76 0.38 3.71 8.43
CA TYR A 76 -0.60 3.06 9.28
C TYR A 76 0.01 1.86 9.99
N GLU A 77 -0.28 1.74 11.28
CA GLU A 77 0.19 0.68 12.17
C GLU A 77 -1.01 0.09 12.95
N ALA A 78 -0.76 -0.95 13.75
CA ALA A 78 -1.79 -1.60 14.56
C ALA A 78 -2.63 -0.60 15.37
N GLY A 79 -3.96 -0.75 15.30
CA GLY A 79 -4.94 0.15 15.91
C GLY A 79 -5.44 1.26 15.00
N ASP A 80 -4.80 1.49 13.84
CA ASP A 80 -5.21 2.56 12.93
C ASP A 80 -6.41 2.20 12.06
N SER A 81 -7.14 3.27 11.67
CA SER A 81 -8.21 3.22 10.68
C SER A 81 -7.74 3.84 9.37
N ILE A 82 -7.85 3.08 8.28
CA ILE A 82 -7.39 3.46 6.94
C ILE A 82 -8.55 4.11 6.19
N ASP A 83 -8.30 5.30 5.64
CA ASP A 83 -9.27 6.05 4.82
C ASP A 83 -8.83 6.10 3.34
N LEU A 84 -9.46 5.27 2.51
CA LEU A 84 -9.32 5.26 1.06
C LEU A 84 -10.34 6.19 0.39
N LYS A 85 -10.05 7.49 0.47
CA LYS A 85 -10.85 8.57 -0.14
C LYS A 85 -11.16 8.34 -1.63
N SER A 86 -10.26 7.71 -2.37
CA SER A 86 -10.44 7.45 -3.80
C SER A 86 -11.63 6.53 -4.11
N VAL A 87 -12.06 5.72 -3.13
CA VAL A 87 -13.16 4.74 -3.25
C VAL A 87 -14.20 4.86 -2.13
N ASN A 88 -14.13 5.91 -1.30
CA ASN A 88 -15.02 6.16 -0.16
C ASN A 88 -15.16 4.93 0.77
N LEU A 89 -14.01 4.37 1.17
CA LEU A 89 -13.93 3.18 2.01
C LEU A 89 -13.08 3.47 3.24
N THR A 90 -13.58 3.06 4.41
CA THR A 90 -12.86 3.11 5.68
C THR A 90 -12.91 1.74 6.33
N PHE A 91 -11.77 1.27 6.82
CA PHE A 91 -11.60 -0.05 7.45
C PHE A 91 -10.43 0.00 8.43
N SER A 92 -10.43 -0.87 9.43
CA SER A 92 -9.29 -0.97 10.35
C SER A 92 -8.15 -1.74 9.68
N ILE A 93 -6.90 -1.44 10.06
CA ILE A 93 -5.75 -2.17 9.51
C ILE A 93 -5.84 -3.66 9.83
N GLU A 94 -6.42 -4.05 10.96
CA GLU A 94 -6.59 -5.44 11.37
C GLU A 94 -7.46 -6.22 10.36
N GLN A 95 -8.42 -5.57 9.70
CA GLN A 95 -9.22 -6.21 8.65
C GLN A 95 -8.38 -6.59 7.42
N VAL A 96 -7.25 -5.89 7.17
CA VAL A 96 -6.32 -6.27 6.08
C VAL A 96 -5.50 -7.50 6.45
N TYR A 97 -5.22 -7.66 7.74
CA TYR A 97 -4.33 -8.69 8.29
C TYR A 97 -5.07 -9.79 9.04
N GLU A 98 -6.40 -9.93 8.85
CA GLU A 98 -7.24 -10.81 9.68
C GLU A 98 -6.81 -12.29 9.65
N ASP A 99 -6.21 -12.73 8.53
CA ASP A 99 -5.73 -14.10 8.33
C ASP A 99 -4.18 -14.22 8.38
N ILE A 100 -3.49 -13.20 8.91
CA ILE A 100 -2.02 -13.17 8.97
C ILE A 100 -1.56 -13.34 10.41
N GLU A 101 -0.87 -14.45 10.67
CA GLU A 101 -0.12 -14.65 11.91
C GLU A 101 1.34 -14.21 11.71
N PHE A 102 1.75 -13.15 12.39
CA PHE A 102 3.15 -12.73 12.40
C PHE A 102 3.93 -13.60 13.40
N ALA A 103 5.11 -14.07 12.97
CA ALA A 103 6.02 -14.75 13.87
C ALA A 103 6.42 -13.79 15.01
N VAL A 104 6.20 -14.21 16.25
CA VAL A 104 6.71 -13.48 17.41
C VAL A 104 8.22 -13.70 17.45
N ASP A 105 9.00 -12.64 17.25
CA ASP A 105 10.44 -12.71 17.46
C ASP A 105 10.73 -12.69 18.97
N ASP A 106 11.05 -13.84 19.54
CA ASP A 106 11.39 -14.00 20.97
C ASP A 106 12.75 -13.35 21.34
N SER A 107 13.44 -12.69 20.40
CA SER A 107 14.72 -12.03 20.63
C SER A 107 14.65 -10.88 21.66
N ASP A 108 13.47 -10.28 21.86
CA ASP A 108 13.26 -9.19 22.84
C ASP A 108 13.07 -9.67 24.29
N ARG A 109 12.78 -10.95 24.53
CA ARG A 109 12.61 -11.51 25.90
C ARG A 109 13.92 -11.86 26.60
N SER A 110 15.04 -11.88 25.88
CA SER A 110 16.32 -12.38 26.39
C SER A 110 17.18 -11.32 27.10
N GLN A 111 16.72 -10.06 27.23
CA GLN A 111 17.46 -8.99 27.93
C GLN A 111 16.90 -8.66 29.32
N SER A 112 16.00 -9.47 29.87
CA SER A 112 15.34 -9.18 31.17
C SER A 112 15.62 -10.22 32.28
N LEU A 113 16.70 -10.99 32.19
CA LEU A 113 17.14 -11.90 33.27
C LEU A 113 18.54 -11.55 33.79
#